data_AF-A0A9X8VGI2-F1
#
_entry.id   AF-A0A9X8VGI2-F1
#
_cell.length_a   1.000
_cell.length_b   1.000
_cell.length_c   1.000
_cell.angle_alpha   90.00
_cell.angle_beta   90.00
_cell.angle_gamma   90.00
#
_symmetry.space_group_name_H-M   'P 1'
#
loop_
_entity.id
_entity.type
_entity.pdbx_description
1 polymer ?
#
loop_
_entity_poly.entity_id
_entity_poly.type
_entity_poly.pdbx_seq_one_letter_code
_entity_poly.pdbx_strand_id
1 'polypeptide(L)'
;VVMMSPDIVMAISLLVLFMLLGISLGFWSLLFSHITFCLPFVVVTVYARLKGFDVKMLEAARDLGASEFTILRKIILPLAMPAVAAGWLLSFTLSM
;
A
#
# COMPACT_ATOMS: atom_id res chain seq x y z
N VAL A 1 13.69 11.87 -15.51
CA VAL A 1 12.62 11.95 -16.53
C VAL A 1 11.72 10.69 -16.51
N VAL A 2 12.27 9.47 -16.52
CA VAL A 2 11.50 8.21 -16.53
C VAL A 2 10.68 7.92 -15.24
N MET A 3 11.01 8.56 -14.12
CA MET A 3 10.20 8.47 -12.88
C MET A 3 8.96 9.37 -12.89
N MET A 4 8.94 10.47 -13.65
CA MET A 4 7.77 11.36 -13.74
C MET A 4 6.71 10.85 -14.73
N SER A 5 7.13 10.04 -15.71
CA SER A 5 6.22 9.44 -16.69
C SER A 5 5.17 8.50 -16.08
N PRO A 6 5.48 7.56 -15.16
CA PRO A 6 4.46 6.68 -14.60
C PRO A 6 3.34 7.42 -13.86
N ASP A 7 3.67 8.49 -13.11
CA ASP A 7 2.67 9.23 -12.33
C ASP A 7 1.66 9.95 -13.23
N ILE A 8 2.16 10.65 -14.26
CA ILE A 8 1.32 11.38 -15.22
C ILE A 8 0.46 10.42 -16.03
N VAL A 9 1.03 9.30 -16.47
CA VAL A 9 0.28 8.27 -17.22
C VAL A 9 -0.84 7.69 -16.37
N MET A 10 -0.60 7.40 -15.09
CA MET A 10 -1.63 6.90 -14.18
C MET A 10 -2.75 7.91 -13.97
N ALA A 11 -2.41 9.20 -13.78
CA ALA A 11 -3.39 10.27 -13.59
C ALA A 11 -4.31 10.44 -14.82
N ILE A 12 -3.72 10.51 -16.02
CA ILE A 12 -4.50 10.64 -17.27
C ILE A 12 -5.35 9.38 -17.51
N SER A 13 -4.82 8.19 -17.21
CA SER A 13 -5.54 6.93 -17.37
C SER A 13 -6.79 6.86 -16.48
N LEU A 14 -6.68 7.27 -15.21
CA LEU A 14 -7.81 7.31 -14.28
C LEU A 14 -8.85 8.37 -14.67
N LEU A 15 -8.41 9.53 -15.16
CA LEU A 15 -9.31 10.57 -15.67
C LEU A 15 -10.14 10.06 -16.86
N VAL A 16 -9.47 9.44 -17.84
CA VAL A 16 -10.13 8.85 -19.01
C VAL A 16 -11.06 7.70 -18.60
N LEU A 17 -10.64 6.86 -17.65
CA LEU A 17 -11.46 5.78 -17.12
C LEU A 17 -12.78 6.30 -16.51
N PHE A 18 -12.74 7.35 -15.69
CA PHE A 18 -13.95 7.92 -15.10
C PHE A 18 -14.87 8.55 -16.13
N MET A 19 -14.32 9.20 -17.16
CA MET A 19 -15.11 9.71 -18.28
C MET A 19 -15.79 8.57 -19.06
N LEU A 20 -15.08 7.47 -19.33
CA LEU A 20 -15.64 6.31 -20.04
C LEU A 20 -16.74 5.59 -19.23
N LEU A 21 -16.58 5.52 -17.91
CA LEU A 21 -17.58 4.94 -17.00
C LEU A 21 -18.75 5.89 -16.71
N GLY A 22 -18.71 7.14 -17.18
CA GLY A 22 -19.74 8.14 -16.91
C GLY A 22 -19.80 8.59 -15.44
N ILE A 23 -18.72 8.42 -14.69
CA ILE A 23 -18.64 8.84 -13.28
C ILE A 23 -18.47 10.36 -13.25
N SER A 24 -19.34 11.05 -12.50
CA SER A 24 -19.26 12.50 -12.33
C SER A 24 -17.92 12.90 -11.70
N LEU A 25 -17.21 13.83 -12.34
CA LEU A 25 -16.01 14.45 -11.78
C LEU A 25 -16.40 15.25 -10.53
N GLY A 26 -15.94 14.78 -9.38
CA GLY A 26 -16.26 15.38 -8.09
C GLY A 26 -15.44 14.75 -6.98
N PHE A 27 -15.91 14.89 -5.74
CA PHE A 27 -15.19 14.39 -4.57
C PHE A 27 -14.90 12.89 -4.64
N TRP A 28 -15.86 12.07 -5.07
CA TRP A 28 -15.70 10.61 -5.10
C TRP A 28 -14.69 10.13 -6.14
N SER A 29 -14.74 10.67 -7.35
CA SER A 29 -13.76 10.35 -8.39
C SER A 29 -12.35 10.76 -7.94
N LEU A 30 -12.23 11.95 -7.33
CA LEU A 30 -10.96 12.44 -6.78
C LEU A 30 -10.45 11.50 -5.68
N LEU A 31 -11.31 11.15 -4.72
CA LEU A 31 -10.96 10.24 -3.62
C LEU A 31 -10.44 8.89 -4.15
N PHE A 32 -11.13 8.28 -5.11
CA PHE A 32 -10.69 7.00 -5.70
C PHE A 32 -9.40 7.14 -6.50
N SER A 33 -9.20 8.25 -7.22
CA SER A 33 -7.93 8.52 -7.89
C SER A 33 -6.77 8.63 -6.90
N HIS A 34 -6.95 9.37 -5.81
CA HIS A 34 -5.93 9.53 -4.78
C HIS A 34 -5.59 8.20 -4.09
N ILE A 35 -6.61 7.39 -3.75
CA ILE A 35 -6.39 6.05 -3.18
C ILE A 35 -5.56 5.19 -4.14
N THR A 36 -5.93 5.17 -5.43
CA THR A 36 -5.25 4.36 -6.45
C THR A 36 -3.81 4.82 -6.67
N PHE A 37 -3.59 6.14 -6.66
CA PHE A 37 -2.26 6.73 -6.81
C PHE A 37 -1.35 6.43 -5.61
N CYS A 38 -1.87 6.50 -4.38
CA CYS A 38 -1.08 6.27 -3.18
C CYS A 38 -0.79 4.78 -2.89
N LEU A 39 -1.67 3.88 -3.32
CA LEU A 39 -1.56 2.43 -3.10
C LEU A 39 -0.18 1.83 -3.44
N PRO A 40 0.41 2.03 -4.64
CA PRO A 40 1.71 1.43 -4.97
C PRO A 40 2.83 1.87 -4.02
N PHE A 41 2.83 3.13 -3.56
CA PHE A 41 3.83 3.64 -2.61
C PHE A 41 3.71 2.95 -1.24
N VAL A 42 2.49 2.76 -0.75
CA VAL A 42 2.24 2.06 0.53
C VAL A 42 2.59 0.57 0.41
N VAL A 43 2.20 -0.08 -0.69
CA VAL A 43 2.49 -1.50 -0.90
C VAL A 43 4.00 -1.75 -0.99
N VAL A 44 4.75 -0.93 -1.73
CA VAL A 44 6.20 -1.08 -1.87
C VAL A 44 6.91 -0.89 -0.52
N THR A 45 6.50 0.10 0.28
CA THR A 45 7.11 0.38 1.58
C THR A 45 6.85 -0.75 2.59
N VAL A 46 5.61 -1.26 2.65
CA VAL A 46 5.26 -2.40 3.52
C VAL A 46 5.97 -3.68 3.05
N TYR A 47 5.97 -3.96 1.75
CA TYR A 47 6.63 -5.15 1.19
C TYR A 47 8.14 -5.14 1.43
N ALA A 48 8.80 -4.00 1.25
CA ALA A 48 10.24 -3.86 1.53
C ALA A 48 10.57 -4.15 3.00
N ARG A 49 9.70 -3.74 3.93
CA ARG A 49 9.88 -4.06 5.36
C ARG A 49 9.62 -5.53 5.66
N LEU A 50 8.60 -6.13 5.05
CA LEU A 50 8.31 -7.56 5.23
C LEU A 50 9.43 -8.46 4.70
N LYS A 51 10.02 -8.12 3.56
CA LYS A 51 11.14 -8.87 2.96
C LYS A 51 12.40 -8.86 3.84
N GLY A 52 12.54 -7.87 4.72
CA GLY A 52 13.67 -7.76 5.65
C GLY A 52 13.54 -8.63 6.91
N PHE A 53 12.42 -9.34 7.11
CA PHE A 53 12.21 -10.17 8.29
C PHE A 53 12.70 -11.61 8.11
N ASP A 54 13.23 -12.19 9.19
CA ASP A 54 13.72 -13.56 9.20
C ASP A 54 12.55 -14.55 9.23
N VAL A 55 12.44 -15.35 8.16
CA VAL A 55 11.43 -16.41 8.01
C VAL A 55 11.52 -17.44 9.13
N LYS A 56 12.71 -17.62 9.72
CA LYS A 56 12.92 -18.52 10.87
C LYS A 56 12.06 -18.16 12.08
N MET A 57 11.73 -16.88 12.25
CA MET A 57 10.88 -16.44 13.35
C MET A 57 9.42 -16.92 13.17
N LEU A 58 8.96 -17.01 11.93
CA LEU A 58 7.65 -17.57 11.59
C LEU A 58 7.63 -19.09 11.73
N GLU A 59 8.70 -19.77 11.31
CA GLU A 59 8.86 -21.22 11.46
C GLU A 59 8.87 -21.62 12.94
N ALA A 60 9.66 -20.94 13.78
CA ALA A 60 9.69 -21.19 15.22
C ALA A 60 8.32 -20.96 15.90
N ALA A 61 7.55 -19.97 15.45
CA ALA A 61 6.20 -19.73 15.96
C ALA A 61 5.24 -20.88 15.57
N ARG A 62 5.37 -21.43 14.36
CA ARG A 62 4.60 -22.61 13.93
C ARG A 62 5.02 -23.86 14.69
N ASP A 63 6.31 -24.04 14.96
CA ASP A 63 6.84 -25.16 15.76
C ASP A 63 6.33 -25.12 17.21
N LEU A 64 6.13 -23.93 17.76
CA LEU A 64 5.49 -23.70 19.07
C LEU A 64 3.97 -23.90 19.06
N GLY A 65 3.37 -24.29 17.93
CA GLY A 65 1.94 -24.54 17.78
C GLY A 65 1.08 -23.28 17.62
N ALA A 66 1.67 -22.13 17.28
CA ALA A 66 0.89 -20.92 17.03
C ALA A 66 0.07 -21.06 15.74
N SER A 67 -1.22 -20.72 15.81
CA SER A 67 -2.08 -20.66 14.62
C SER A 67 -1.70 -19.49 13.71
N GLU A 68 -1.95 -19.62 12.40
CA GLU A 68 -1.69 -18.59 11.39
C GLU A 68 -2.27 -17.21 11.78
N PHE A 69 -3.47 -17.19 12.37
CA PHE A 69 -4.09 -15.96 12.84
C PHE A 69 -3.33 -15.32 14.02
N THR A 70 -2.78 -16.15 14.91
CA THR A 70 -1.94 -15.69 16.03
C THR A 70 -0.64 -15.11 15.52
N ILE A 71 0.00 -15.79 14.56
CA ILE A 71 1.24 -15.32 13.92
C ILE A 71 0.99 -14.00 13.19
N LEU A 72 -0.08 -13.91 12.41
CA LEU A 72 -0.44 -12.68 11.70
C LEU A 72 -0.63 -11.52 12.66
N ARG A 73 -1.42 -11.69 13.73
CA ARG A 73 -1.77 -10.60 14.64
C ARG A 73 -0.65 -10.22 15.62
N LYS A 74 0.12 -11.19 16.12
CA LYS A 74 1.14 -10.96 17.15
C LYS A 74 2.55 -10.75 16.59
N ILE A 75 2.82 -11.19 15.37
CA ILE A 75 4.16 -11.10 14.76
C ILE A 75 4.09 -10.20 13.53
N ILE A 76 3.33 -10.59 12.50
CA ILE A 76 3.35 -9.89 11.19
C ILE A 76 2.83 -8.45 11.31
N LEU A 77 1.67 -8.24 11.94
CA LEU A 77 1.03 -6.93 12.09
C LEU A 77 1.89 -5.90 12.84
N PRO A 78 2.40 -6.20 14.07
CA PRO A 78 3.24 -5.25 14.79
C PRO A 78 4.58 -4.99 14.09
N LEU A 79 5.13 -5.98 13.38
CA LEU A 79 6.34 -5.81 12.57
C LEU A 79 6.08 -4.94 11.33
N ALA A 80 4.91 -5.05 10.70
CA ALA A 80 4.50 -4.23 9.57
C ALA A 80 4.04 -2.82 9.98
N MET A 81 3.57 -2.62 11.21
CA MET A 81 3.05 -1.35 11.72
C MET A 81 3.96 -0.13 11.49
N PRO A 82 5.28 -0.15 11.78
CA PRO A 82 6.16 0.97 11.48
C PRO A 82 6.27 1.26 9.98
N ALA A 83 6.17 0.22 9.13
CA ALA A 83 6.15 0.38 7.68
C ALA A 83 4.86 1.04 7.19
N VAL A 84 3.72 0.63 7.76
CA VAL A 84 2.42 1.23 7.48
C VAL A 84 2.39 2.70 7.89
N ALA A 85 2.95 3.05 9.05
CA ALA A 85 3.05 4.44 9.50
C ALA A 85 3.92 5.29 8.55
N ALA A 86 5.04 4.75 8.07
CA ALA A 86 5.89 5.43 7.08
C ALA A 86 5.17 5.58 5.73
N GLY A 87 4.47 4.54 5.26
CA GLY A 87 3.65 4.58 4.04
C GLY A 87 2.51 5.59 4.14
N TRP A 88 1.88 5.68 5.31
CA TRP A 88 0.84 6.68 5.58
C TRP A 88 1.38 8.11 5.49
N LEU A 89 2.54 8.39 6.10
CA LEU A 89 3.19 9.70 6.00
C LEU A 89 3.54 10.05 4.55
N LEU A 90 4.11 9.11 3.79
CA LEU A 90 4.44 9.33 2.38
C LEU A 90 3.20 9.60 1.53
N SER A 91 2.13 8.82 1.73
CA SER A 91 0.86 9.01 1.04
C SER A 91 0.25 10.37 1.38
N PHE A 92 0.32 10.81 2.64
CA PHE A 92 -0.13 12.12 3.05
C PHE A 92 0.67 13.22 2.34
N THR A 93 2.00 13.15 2.32
CA THR A 93 2.85 14.14 1.64
C THR A 93 2.59 14.22 0.14
N LEU A 94 2.37 13.09 -0.53
CA LEU A 94 2.11 13.05 -1.98
C LEU A 94 0.70 13.48 -2.38
N SER A 95 -0.25 13.39 -1.45
CA SER A 95 -1.66 13.71 -1.69
C SER A 95 -2.03 15.17 -1.37
N MET A 96 -1.13 15.93 -0.73
CA MET A 96 -1.29 17.35 -0.41
C MET A 96 -1.10 18.25 -1.65
#